data_AF-A0A7X3IZI1-F1
#
_entry.id   AF-A0A7X3IZI1-F1
#
_cell.length_a   1.000
_cell.length_b   1.000
_cell.length_c   1.000
_cell.angle_alpha   90.00
_cell.angle_beta   90.00
_cell.angle_gamma   90.00
#
_symmetry.space_group_name_H-M   'P 1'
#
loop_
_entity.id
_entity.type
_entity.pdbx_description
1 polymer ?
#
loop_
_entity_poly.entity_id
_entity_poly.type
_entity_poly.pdbx_seq_one_letter_code
_entity_poly.pdbx_strand_id
1 'polypeptide(L)'
;MKRTLAERVAFLMLSAALAVGAWAVTGRAACSVTAPYQFPVQPGTPEWVELSANARRAACRLPAGLAEQMTSEALLETALDYPFNASMYVSSDLEGMFGKRAALAGNDALAELVTRPDAEEVIARALAAPAEAGEDPLRGVYLETFCAWLPELSRMAGV
;
A
#
# COMPACT_ATOMS: atom_id res chain seq x y z
N MET A 1 -17.81 -46.20 -16.85
CA MET A 1 -18.62 -45.04 -17.29
C MET A 1 -17.66 -43.91 -17.65
N LYS A 2 -17.69 -43.41 -18.90
CA LYS A 2 -16.81 -42.33 -19.36
C LYS A 2 -17.42 -40.99 -18.95
N ARG A 3 -16.76 -40.24 -18.05
CA ARG A 3 -17.19 -38.88 -17.70
C ARG A 3 -17.17 -37.99 -18.94
N THR A 4 -18.22 -37.22 -19.14
CA THR A 4 -18.40 -36.39 -20.34
C THR A 4 -17.45 -35.19 -20.31
N LEU A 5 -17.17 -34.60 -21.49
CA LEU A 5 -16.33 -33.40 -21.58
C LEU A 5 -16.86 -32.25 -20.70
N ALA A 6 -18.19 -32.11 -20.62
CA ALA A 6 -18.87 -31.11 -19.80
C ALA A 6 -18.59 -31.30 -18.30
N GLU A 7 -18.58 -32.54 -17.81
CA GLU A 7 -18.24 -32.83 -16.40
C GLU A 7 -16.78 -32.48 -16.09
N ARG A 8 -15.86 -32.72 -17.03
CA ARG A 8 -14.44 -32.36 -16.85
C ARG A 8 -14.24 -30.84 -16.81
N VAL A 9 -14.93 -30.10 -17.68
CA VAL A 9 -14.90 -28.63 -17.69
C VAL A 9 -15.50 -28.07 -16.41
N ALA A 10 -16.65 -28.58 -15.96
CA ALA A 10 -17.26 -28.15 -14.71
C ALA A 10 -16.36 -28.42 -13.49
N PHE A 11 -15.71 -29.58 -13.43
CA PHE A 11 -14.74 -29.89 -12.38
C PHE A 11 -13.53 -28.94 -12.40
N LEU A 12 -13.00 -28.60 -13.58
CA LEU A 12 -11.88 -27.66 -13.71
C LEU A 12 -12.26 -26.25 -13.28
N MET A 13 -13.43 -25.76 -13.69
CA MET A 13 -13.94 -24.45 -13.29
C MET A 13 -14.18 -24.37 -11.78
N LEU A 14 -14.76 -25.43 -11.19
CA LEU A 14 -14.97 -25.50 -9.76
C LEU A 14 -13.65 -25.57 -8.98
N SER A 15 -12.65 -26.29 -9.50
CA SER A 15 -11.32 -26.37 -8.89
C SER A 15 -10.58 -25.03 -8.96
N ALA A 16 -10.69 -24.32 -10.08
CA ALA A 16 -10.13 -22.98 -10.24
C ALA A 16 -10.79 -21.97 -9.29
N ALA A 17 -12.13 -21.99 -9.17
CA ALA A 17 -12.87 -21.13 -8.25
C ALA A 17 -12.50 -21.43 -6.77
N LEU A 18 -12.32 -22.70 -6.41
CA LEU A 18 -11.87 -23.10 -5.07
C LEU A 18 -10.43 -22.68 -4.78
N ALA A 19 -9.52 -22.76 -5.76
CA ALA A 19 -8.14 -22.29 -5.61
C ALA A 19 -8.07 -20.77 -5.39
N VAL A 20 -8.86 -19.99 -6.12
CA VAL A 20 -8.97 -18.54 -5.94
C VAL A 20 -9.57 -18.19 -4.57
N GLY A 21 -10.64 -18.88 -4.16
CA GLY A 21 -11.26 -18.66 -2.85
C GLY A 21 -10.35 -19.03 -1.68
N ALA A 22 -9.59 -20.11 -1.77
CA ALA A 22 -8.64 -20.53 -0.74
C ALA A 22 -7.49 -19.52 -0.58
N TRP A 23 -6.94 -19.01 -1.69
CA TRP A 23 -5.86 -18.02 -1.65
C TRP A 23 -6.33 -16.70 -1.01
N ALA A 24 -7.54 -16.24 -1.34
CA ALA A 24 -8.15 -15.05 -0.73
C ALA A 24 -8.34 -15.20 0.79
N VAL A 25 -8.75 -16.40 1.26
CA VAL A 25 -8.94 -16.68 2.70
C VAL A 25 -7.61 -16.79 3.43
N THR A 26 -6.60 -17.45 2.85
CA THR A 26 -5.28 -17.57 3.48
C THR A 26 -4.49 -16.27 3.48
N GLY A 27 -4.64 -15.42 2.45
CA GLY A 27 -4.01 -14.10 2.41
C GLY A 27 -4.54 -13.19 3.51
N ARG A 28 -5.86 -13.19 3.74
CA ARG A 28 -6.48 -12.36 4.79
C ARG A 28 -6.16 -12.84 6.21
N ALA A 29 -5.92 -14.13 6.41
CA ALA A 29 -5.56 -14.69 7.72
C ALA A 29 -4.10 -14.40 8.14
N ALA A 30 -3.23 -14.00 7.19
CA ALA A 30 -1.83 -13.64 7.49
C ALA A 30 -1.68 -12.20 8.01
N CYS A 31 -2.62 -11.30 7.66
CA CYS A 31 -2.63 -9.90 8.07
C CYS A 31 -3.20 -9.73 9.48
N SER A 32 -2.37 -9.91 10.51
CA SER A 32 -2.78 -9.81 11.92
C SER A 32 -2.63 -8.40 12.51
N VAL A 33 -1.87 -7.51 11.86
CA VAL A 33 -1.60 -6.16 12.35
C VAL A 33 -2.60 -5.18 11.73
N THR A 34 -3.54 -4.69 12.55
CA THR A 34 -4.61 -3.78 12.13
C THR A 34 -4.35 -2.32 12.47
N ALA A 35 -3.35 -2.03 13.30
CA ALA A 35 -2.99 -0.67 13.67
C ALA A 35 -1.94 -0.10 12.70
N PRO A 36 -2.03 1.19 12.32
CA PRO A 36 -0.99 1.82 11.52
C PRO A 36 0.32 1.92 12.30
N TYR A 37 1.44 1.85 11.57
CA TYR A 37 2.76 1.98 12.15
C TYR A 37 3.07 3.45 12.46
N GLN A 38 3.50 3.70 13.69
CA GLN A 38 3.91 5.02 14.15
C GLN A 38 5.40 5.20 13.90
N PHE A 39 5.76 6.09 12.97
CA PHE A 39 7.16 6.36 12.67
C PHE A 39 7.86 7.02 13.88
N PRO A 40 9.06 6.56 14.26
CA PRO A 40 9.74 7.01 15.48
C PRO A 40 10.25 8.45 15.39
N VAL A 41 10.35 9.01 14.18
CA VAL A 41 10.80 10.37 13.94
C VAL A 41 9.90 11.04 12.92
N GLN A 42 9.52 12.29 13.20
CA GLN A 42 8.57 13.06 12.40
C GLN A 42 9.14 14.45 12.08
N PRO A 43 8.86 15.04 10.91
CA PRO A 43 9.29 16.38 10.57
C PRO A 43 8.81 17.38 11.63
N GLY A 44 9.68 18.32 12.01
CA GLY A 44 9.37 19.34 13.02
C GLY A 44 9.66 18.92 14.48
N THR A 45 10.04 17.67 14.73
CA THR A 45 10.52 17.23 16.05
C THR A 45 12.01 17.56 16.27
N PRO A 46 12.48 17.77 17.51
CA PRO A 46 13.90 17.93 17.81
C PRO A 46 14.75 16.75 17.29
N GLU A 47 14.27 15.53 17.48
CA GLU A 47 14.91 14.29 17.05
C GLU A 47 15.11 14.28 15.53
N TRP A 48 14.14 14.78 14.77
CA TRP A 48 14.29 14.92 13.32
C TRP A 48 15.42 15.87 12.96
N VAL A 49 15.52 17.04 13.60
CA VAL A 49 16.54 18.05 13.30
C VAL A 49 17.95 17.52 13.53
N GLU A 50 18.15 16.75 14.60
CA GLU A 50 19.46 16.19 14.98
C GLU A 50 19.94 15.10 14.03
N LEU A 51 19.03 14.36 13.39
CA LEU A 51 19.40 13.30 12.46
C LEU A 51 19.87 13.82 11.10
N SER A 52 20.89 13.16 10.55
CA SER A 52 21.26 13.34 9.14
C SER A 52 20.13 12.88 8.21
N ALA A 53 20.10 13.38 6.97
CA ALA A 53 19.09 12.99 5.98
C ALA A 53 19.01 11.46 5.76
N ASN A 54 20.15 10.77 5.78
CA ASN A 54 20.19 9.31 5.63
C ASN A 54 19.70 8.60 6.89
N ALA A 55 20.03 9.11 8.08
CA ALA A 55 19.55 8.55 9.33
C ALA A 55 18.02 8.70 9.49
N ARG A 56 17.44 9.83 9.05
CA ARG A 56 15.98 10.02 8.98
C ARG A 56 15.34 8.97 8.07
N ARG A 57 15.85 8.80 6.85
CA ARG A 57 15.34 7.78 5.91
C ARG A 57 15.42 6.37 6.48
N ALA A 58 16.51 6.03 7.15
CA ALA A 58 16.67 4.71 7.79
C ALA A 58 15.67 4.51 8.94
N ALA A 59 15.46 5.55 9.77
CA ALA A 59 14.50 5.51 10.87
C ALA A 59 13.04 5.43 10.41
N CYS A 60 12.75 5.89 9.19
CA CYS A 60 11.43 5.80 8.58
C CYS A 60 11.20 4.52 7.75
N ARG A 61 12.10 3.51 7.82
CA ARG A 61 11.83 2.18 7.25
C ARG A 61 10.97 1.36 8.19
N LEU A 62 10.09 0.54 7.63
CA LEU A 62 9.34 -0.43 8.43
C LEU A 62 10.28 -1.54 8.92
N PRO A 63 10.06 -2.09 10.12
CA PRO A 63 10.69 -3.33 10.54
C PRO A 63 10.46 -4.43 9.49
N ALA A 64 11.51 -5.23 9.22
CA ALA A 64 11.43 -6.29 8.23
C ALA A 64 10.28 -7.27 8.53
N GLY A 65 9.47 -7.58 7.51
CA GLY A 65 8.32 -8.48 7.64
C GLY A 65 7.06 -7.83 8.22
N LEU A 66 7.11 -6.57 8.66
CA LEU A 66 5.94 -5.91 9.26
C LEU A 66 4.86 -5.62 8.23
N ALA A 67 5.22 -5.05 7.07
CA ALA A 67 4.27 -4.64 6.05
C ALA A 67 3.41 -5.83 5.57
N GLU A 68 4.02 -7.00 5.40
CA GLU A 68 3.34 -8.23 4.97
C GLU A 68 2.28 -8.70 5.97
N GLN A 69 2.46 -8.37 7.25
CA GLN A 69 1.54 -8.73 8.34
C GLN A 69 0.45 -7.68 8.58
N MET A 70 0.53 -6.52 7.93
CA MET A 70 -0.45 -5.44 8.08
C MET A 70 -1.66 -5.66 7.18
N THR A 71 -2.84 -5.27 7.66
CA THR A 71 -4.02 -5.19 6.80
C THR A 71 -3.85 -4.07 5.76
N SER A 72 -4.57 -4.16 4.65
CA SER A 72 -4.54 -3.13 3.60
C SER A 72 -4.96 -1.75 4.14
N GLU A 73 -5.92 -1.68 5.09
CA GLU A 73 -6.27 -0.45 5.79
C GLU A 73 -5.09 0.10 6.62
N ALA A 74 -4.43 -0.75 7.41
CA ALA A 74 -3.29 -0.32 8.21
C ALA A 74 -2.10 0.11 7.34
N LEU A 75 -1.88 -0.57 6.21
CA LEU A 75 -0.88 -0.20 5.20
C LEU A 75 -1.19 1.16 4.58
N LEU A 76 -2.45 1.43 4.21
CA LEU A 76 -2.84 2.72 3.66
C LEU A 76 -2.58 3.85 4.65
N GLU A 77 -3.04 3.70 5.89
CA GLU A 77 -2.85 4.71 6.94
C GLU A 77 -1.35 4.95 7.21
N THR A 78 -0.57 3.88 7.32
CA THR A 78 0.89 3.97 7.47
C THR A 78 1.56 4.63 6.27
N ALA A 79 1.10 4.34 5.06
CA ALA A 79 1.63 4.94 3.85
C ALA A 79 1.33 6.43 3.78
N LEU A 80 0.16 6.88 4.24
CA LEU A 80 -0.23 8.30 4.31
C LEU A 80 0.58 9.06 5.38
N ASP A 81 0.87 8.42 6.50
CA ASP A 81 1.67 8.98 7.60
C ASP A 81 3.19 8.96 7.34
N TYR A 82 3.63 8.44 6.19
CA TYR A 82 5.04 8.34 5.84
C TYR A 82 5.71 9.73 5.75
N PRO A 83 6.74 10.04 6.58
CA PRO A 83 7.33 11.37 6.72
C PRO A 83 7.90 12.02 5.45
N PHE A 84 8.13 11.24 4.39
CA PHE A 84 8.72 11.72 3.14
C PHE A 84 7.72 11.73 1.97
N ASN A 85 6.40 11.67 2.19
CA ASN A 85 5.41 11.73 1.12
C ASN A 85 5.53 12.99 0.24
N ALA A 86 5.89 14.13 0.82
CA ALA A 86 6.17 15.35 0.05
C ALA A 86 7.28 15.17 -1.02
N SER A 87 8.17 14.19 -0.87
CA SER A 87 9.24 13.91 -1.85
C SER A 87 8.71 13.45 -3.21
N MET A 88 7.46 12.95 -3.28
CA MET A 88 6.81 12.57 -4.53
C MET A 88 6.62 13.75 -5.50
N TYR A 89 6.61 14.98 -5.00
CA TYR A 89 6.33 16.19 -5.78
C TYR A 89 7.59 17.02 -6.09
N VAL A 90 8.78 16.54 -5.70
CA VAL A 90 10.02 17.32 -5.83
C VAL A 90 10.55 17.33 -7.28
N SER A 91 10.08 16.44 -8.16
CA SER A 91 10.46 16.40 -9.57
C SER A 91 9.31 16.77 -10.51
N SER A 92 9.63 17.53 -11.57
CA SER A 92 8.73 17.87 -12.67
C SER A 92 8.98 17.00 -13.91
N ASP A 93 9.39 15.75 -13.71
CA ASP A 93 9.78 14.86 -14.78
C ASP A 93 8.58 14.26 -15.52
N LEU A 94 8.86 13.61 -16.65
CA LEU A 94 7.86 13.06 -17.56
C LEU A 94 6.89 12.17 -16.78
N GLU A 95 5.63 12.58 -16.73
CA GLU A 95 4.52 11.88 -16.05
C GLU A 95 4.76 11.53 -14.56
N GLY A 96 5.69 12.23 -13.89
CA GLY A 96 6.02 12.02 -12.47
C GLY A 96 6.73 10.70 -12.17
N MET A 97 7.46 10.14 -13.13
CA MET A 97 8.11 8.83 -13.01
C MET A 97 9.10 8.75 -11.82
N PHE A 98 9.90 9.78 -11.57
CA PHE A 98 10.79 9.85 -10.41
C PHE A 98 10.00 9.90 -9.10
N GLY A 99 8.89 10.65 -9.05
CA GLY A 99 7.99 10.68 -7.91
C GLY A 99 7.42 9.30 -7.58
N LYS A 100 6.91 8.58 -8.59
CA LYS A 100 6.40 7.20 -8.46
C LYS A 100 7.47 6.24 -7.97
N ARG A 101 8.70 6.32 -8.50
CA ARG A 101 9.83 5.50 -8.05
C ARG A 101 10.25 5.83 -6.62
N ALA A 102 10.28 7.11 -6.25
CA ALA A 102 10.60 7.53 -4.90
C ALA A 102 9.55 7.03 -3.90
N ALA A 103 8.27 7.07 -4.28
CA ALA A 103 7.17 6.53 -3.49
C ALA A 103 7.38 5.03 -3.21
N LEU A 104 7.55 4.19 -4.26
CA LEU A 104 7.77 2.75 -4.07
C LEU A 104 9.07 2.39 -3.37
N ALA A 105 10.16 3.11 -3.64
CA ALA A 105 11.46 2.77 -3.05
C ALA A 105 11.57 3.19 -1.58
N GLY A 106 10.88 4.26 -1.18
CA GLY A 106 10.97 4.85 0.15
C GLY A 106 9.88 4.40 1.11
N ASN A 107 8.64 4.28 0.62
CA ASN A 107 7.47 3.98 1.44
C ASN A 107 7.16 2.48 1.39
N ASP A 108 7.69 1.74 2.36
CA ASP A 108 7.51 0.28 2.45
C ASP A 108 6.03 -0.13 2.52
N ALA A 109 5.20 0.67 3.20
CA ALA A 109 3.77 0.39 3.32
C ALA A 109 3.03 0.58 2.00
N LEU A 110 3.34 1.63 1.24
CA LEU A 110 2.78 1.81 -0.10
C LEU A 110 3.27 0.71 -1.05
N ALA A 111 4.56 0.36 -0.99
CA ALA A 111 5.13 -0.69 -1.82
C ALA A 111 4.43 -2.04 -1.60
N GLU A 112 4.08 -2.36 -0.36
CA GLU A 112 3.29 -3.56 -0.06
C GLU A 112 1.82 -3.38 -0.47
N LEU A 113 1.20 -2.23 -0.17
CA LEU A 113 -0.20 -1.96 -0.47
C LEU A 113 -0.52 -2.14 -1.96
N VAL A 114 0.31 -1.63 -2.87
CA VAL A 114 0.04 -1.71 -4.32
C VAL A 114 0.08 -3.13 -4.88
N THR A 115 0.59 -4.09 -4.11
CA THR A 115 0.54 -5.54 -4.43
C THR A 115 -0.73 -6.22 -3.94
N ARG A 116 -1.52 -5.55 -3.09
CA ARG A 116 -2.73 -6.12 -2.49
C ARG A 116 -3.88 -6.11 -3.49
N PRO A 117 -4.62 -7.22 -3.63
CA PRO A 117 -5.73 -7.30 -4.56
C PRO A 117 -6.90 -6.38 -4.18
N ASP A 118 -6.99 -5.95 -2.93
CA ASP A 118 -8.03 -5.06 -2.41
C ASP A 118 -7.56 -3.59 -2.26
N ALA A 119 -6.37 -3.24 -2.78
CA ALA A 119 -5.80 -1.89 -2.66
C ALA A 119 -6.72 -0.80 -3.23
N GLU A 120 -7.29 -1.05 -4.41
CA GLU A 120 -8.22 -0.11 -5.07
C GLU A 120 -9.47 0.13 -4.20
N GLU A 121 -10.04 -0.94 -3.64
CA GLU A 121 -11.23 -0.85 -2.80
C GLU A 121 -10.94 -0.05 -1.51
N VAL A 122 -9.80 -0.32 -0.88
CA VAL A 122 -9.38 0.35 0.36
C VAL A 122 -9.13 1.84 0.13
N ILE A 123 -8.42 2.20 -0.95
CA ILE A 123 -8.17 3.61 -1.31
C ILE A 123 -9.48 4.32 -1.67
N ALA A 124 -10.33 3.70 -2.48
CA ALA A 124 -11.63 4.28 -2.86
C ALA A 124 -12.53 4.52 -1.65
N ARG A 125 -12.52 3.59 -0.68
CA ARG A 125 -13.27 3.74 0.57
C ARG A 125 -12.74 4.90 1.41
N ALA A 126 -11.43 5.07 1.51
CA ALA A 126 -10.82 6.18 2.22
C ALA A 126 -11.14 7.53 1.55
N LEU A 127 -11.14 7.60 0.22
CA LEU A 127 -11.51 8.81 -0.53
C LEU A 127 -12.98 9.22 -0.32
N ALA A 128 -13.86 8.24 -0.14
CA ALA A 128 -15.27 8.47 0.13
C ALA A 128 -15.55 8.84 1.60
N ALA A 129 -14.59 8.65 2.51
CA ALA A 129 -14.74 9.01 3.91
C ALA A 129 -14.70 10.55 4.05
N PRO A 130 -15.54 11.13 4.92
CA PRO A 130 -15.46 12.56 5.21
C PRO A 130 -14.14 12.88 5.91
N ALA A 131 -13.55 14.03 5.59
CA ALA A 131 -12.39 14.54 6.30
C ALA A 131 -12.74 14.77 7.77
N GLU A 132 -11.88 14.30 8.66
CA GLU A 132 -12.07 14.44 10.10
C GLU A 132 -11.60 15.83 10.58
N ALA A 133 -12.22 16.34 11.64
CA ALA A 133 -11.86 17.66 12.17
C ALA A 133 -10.42 17.64 12.73
N GLY A 134 -9.54 18.45 12.15
CA GLY A 134 -8.12 18.51 12.52
C GLY A 134 -7.22 17.56 11.74
N GLU A 135 -7.73 16.91 10.69
CA GLU A 135 -6.94 16.12 9.75
C GLU A 135 -5.89 16.97 9.03
N ASP A 136 -4.72 16.38 8.75
CA ASP A 136 -3.67 17.03 7.97
C ASP A 136 -4.22 17.42 6.59
N PRO A 137 -4.20 18.71 6.20
CA PRO A 137 -4.65 19.16 4.89
C PRO A 137 -3.97 18.46 3.70
N LEU A 138 -2.75 17.94 3.89
CA LEU A 138 -2.02 17.23 2.84
C LEU A 138 -2.44 15.77 2.69
N ARG A 139 -3.15 15.21 3.67
CA ARG A 139 -3.58 13.81 3.65
C ARG A 139 -4.46 13.49 2.45
N GLY A 140 -5.46 14.34 2.17
CA GLY A 140 -6.32 14.19 0.99
C GLY A 140 -5.52 14.24 -0.32
N VAL A 141 -4.52 15.12 -0.40
CA VAL A 141 -3.64 15.24 -1.58
C VAL A 141 -2.82 13.96 -1.80
N TYR A 142 -2.27 13.39 -0.74
CA TYR A 142 -1.53 12.13 -0.83
C TYR A 142 -2.44 10.96 -1.20
N LEU A 143 -3.63 10.89 -0.62
CA LEU A 143 -4.60 9.85 -0.92
C LEU A 143 -5.08 9.90 -2.38
N GLU A 144 -5.39 11.09 -2.89
CA GLU A 144 -5.71 11.30 -4.31
C GLU A 144 -4.54 10.90 -5.21
N THR A 145 -3.31 11.22 -4.82
CA THR A 145 -2.10 10.87 -5.57
C THR A 145 -1.89 9.35 -5.61
N PHE A 146 -2.06 8.66 -4.49
CA PHE A 146 -2.00 7.19 -4.44
C PHE A 146 -3.07 6.56 -5.33
N CYS A 147 -4.30 7.06 -5.28
CA CYS A 147 -5.37 6.60 -6.16
C CYS A 147 -5.03 6.81 -7.65
N ALA A 148 -4.54 8.00 -8.00
CA ALA A 148 -4.21 8.34 -9.37
C ALA A 148 -3.03 7.52 -9.91
N TRP A 149 -2.07 7.14 -9.06
CA TRP A 149 -0.87 6.41 -9.47
C TRP A 149 -0.99 4.89 -9.30
N LEU A 150 -2.03 4.39 -8.63
CA LEU A 150 -2.18 2.97 -8.31
C LEU A 150 -1.95 2.05 -9.53
N PRO A 151 -2.54 2.30 -10.72
CA PRO A 151 -2.34 1.42 -11.88
C PRO A 151 -0.88 1.35 -12.35
N GLU A 152 -0.16 2.48 -12.35
CA GLU A 152 1.26 2.52 -12.69
C GLU A 152 2.13 1.87 -11.61
N LEU A 153 1.84 2.15 -10.35
CA LEU A 153 2.61 1.64 -9.22
C LEU A 153 2.50 0.11 -9.12
N SER A 154 1.31 -0.45 -9.30
CA SER A 154 1.09 -1.90 -9.38
C SER A 154 1.89 -2.51 -10.54
N ARG A 155 1.83 -1.92 -11.74
CA ARG A 155 2.64 -2.37 -12.88
C ARG A 155 4.14 -2.34 -12.60
N MET A 156 4.62 -1.31 -11.90
CA MET A 156 6.03 -1.17 -11.49
C MET A 156 6.43 -2.20 -10.43
N ALA A 157 5.51 -2.59 -9.55
CA ALA A 157 5.68 -3.65 -8.56
C ALA A 157 5.58 -5.07 -9.17
N GLY A 158 5.12 -5.18 -10.43
CA GLY A 158 5.02 -6.44 -11.16
C GLY A 158 3.70 -7.20 -10.97
N VAL A 159 2.64 -6.50 -10.55
CA VAL A 159 1.27 -7.00 -10.40
C VAL A 159 0.30 -6.36 -11.38
#